data_AF-A0A1V5K2L8-F1
#
_entry.id   AF-A0A1V5K2L8-F1
#
_cell.length_a   1.000
_cell.length_b   1.000
_cell.length_c   1.000
_cell.angle_alpha   90.00
_cell.angle_beta   90.00
_cell.angle_gamma   90.00
#
_symmetry.space_group_name_H-M   'P 1'
#
loop_
_entity.id
_entity.type
_entity.pdbx_description
1 polymer ?
#
loop_
_entity_poly.entity_id
_entity_poly.type
_entity_poly.pdbx_seq_one_letter_code
_entity_poly.pdbx_strand_id
1 'polypeptide(L)'
;MKKFLLAGVLILAVIFTVSCSKPEKSLLDRYFRAVQMQDNDTLSSMAVEPVSFVFTKWELKSVGEQKAIDSDYTAFAQAYADVEKELNELKPKVLDSNDAYEAAKAKKGNAAALAEAEKSRETMIGQYKEVQQRLQKAKDDLENVKVVIKKSLGEQTEPEGISLKKEEKTVVINIVGPTGAKDYNVILCRYNIENGQMGRWIIEKFEEIK
;
A
#
# COMPACT_ATOMS: atom_id res chain seq x y z
N MET A 1 -16.47 -12.69 -67.62
CA MET A 1 -16.14 -13.19 -66.27
C MET A 1 -14.72 -12.76 -65.91
N LYS A 2 -14.56 -11.77 -65.01
CA LYS A 2 -13.30 -11.32 -64.33
C LYS A 2 -13.44 -9.85 -63.89
N LYS A 3 -14.33 -9.56 -62.93
CA LYS A 3 -14.41 -8.23 -62.28
C LYS A 3 -15.07 -8.31 -60.90
N PHE A 4 -14.61 -9.16 -59.98
CA PHE A 4 -15.05 -9.12 -58.57
C PHE A 4 -13.99 -9.77 -57.67
N LEU A 5 -12.79 -9.17 -57.57
CA LEU A 5 -11.75 -9.58 -56.63
C LEU A 5 -10.96 -8.35 -56.18
N LEU A 6 -11.63 -7.32 -55.63
CA LEU A 6 -10.97 -6.14 -55.04
C LEU A 6 -11.97 -5.30 -54.24
N ALA A 7 -12.68 -5.90 -53.28
CA ALA A 7 -13.59 -5.18 -52.40
C ALA A 7 -13.90 -5.94 -51.09
N GLY A 8 -12.89 -6.47 -50.40
CA GLY A 8 -13.14 -7.36 -49.25
C GLY A 8 -12.06 -7.46 -48.19
N VAL A 9 -11.21 -6.43 -48.00
CA VAL A 9 -10.21 -6.42 -46.91
C VAL A 9 -10.09 -5.02 -46.28
N LEU A 10 -11.21 -4.33 -46.02
CA LEU A 10 -11.17 -3.01 -45.37
C LEU A 10 -12.24 -2.80 -44.28
N ILE A 11 -12.73 -3.87 -43.66
CA ILE A 11 -13.68 -3.76 -42.54
C ILE A 11 -13.31 -4.82 -41.49
N LEU A 12 -12.16 -4.66 -40.85
CA LEU A 12 -11.82 -5.37 -39.61
C LEU A 12 -10.91 -4.54 -38.71
N ALA A 13 -11.13 -3.22 -38.72
CA ALA A 13 -10.71 -2.32 -37.66
C ALA A 13 -11.98 -1.75 -37.02
N VAL A 14 -12.82 -2.64 -36.48
CA VAL A 14 -13.80 -2.24 -35.47
C VAL A 14 -12.99 -1.98 -34.22
N ILE A 15 -12.51 -0.74 -34.13
CA ILE A 15 -12.00 -0.16 -32.90
C ILE A 15 -13.09 -0.40 -31.86
N PHE A 16 -12.74 -1.13 -30.81
CA PHE A 16 -13.50 -1.20 -29.57
C PHE A 16 -13.58 0.23 -28.97
N THR A 17 -14.41 1.11 -29.53
CA THR A 17 -14.88 2.29 -28.81
C THR A 17 -16.03 1.83 -27.92
N VAL A 18 -15.73 0.93 -26.99
CA VAL A 18 -16.58 0.77 -25.81
C VAL A 18 -16.54 2.15 -25.15
N SER A 19 -17.72 2.74 -24.99
CA SER A 19 -17.95 4.02 -24.34
C SER A 19 -17.33 3.99 -22.94
N CYS A 20 -16.05 4.34 -22.86
CA CYS A 20 -15.24 4.25 -21.67
C CYS A 20 -15.33 5.60 -20.98
N SER A 21 -16.25 5.73 -20.03
CA SER A 21 -16.18 6.80 -19.03
C SER A 21 -14.80 6.72 -18.40
N LYS A 22 -13.84 7.59 -18.79
CA LYS A 22 -12.44 7.53 -18.32
C LYS A 22 -12.41 7.67 -16.80
N PRO A 23 -12.34 6.58 -16.00
CA PRO A 23 -12.52 6.67 -14.56
C PRO A 23 -11.39 7.49 -13.91
N GLU A 24 -10.22 7.53 -14.54
CA GLU A 24 -9.05 8.29 -14.12
C GLU A 24 -9.35 9.80 -14.18
N LYS A 25 -9.91 10.27 -15.29
CA LYS A 25 -10.26 11.69 -15.43
C LYS A 25 -11.31 12.10 -14.41
N SER A 26 -12.34 11.29 -14.19
CA SER A 26 -13.38 11.59 -13.19
C SER A 26 -12.84 11.60 -11.76
N LEU A 27 -11.95 10.67 -11.41
CA LEU A 27 -11.26 10.66 -10.13
C LEU A 27 -10.41 11.93 -9.94
N LEU A 28 -9.58 12.26 -10.93
CA LEU A 28 -8.71 13.45 -10.88
C LEU A 28 -9.52 14.76 -10.89
N ASP A 29 -10.60 14.86 -11.67
CA ASP A 29 -11.50 16.03 -11.66
C ASP A 29 -12.08 16.25 -10.25
N ARG A 30 -12.48 15.19 -9.55
CA ARG A 30 -12.97 15.29 -8.15
C ARG A 30 -11.85 15.64 -7.19
N TYR A 31 -10.68 15.01 -7.34
CA TYR A 31 -9.51 15.28 -6.50
C TYR A 31 -9.09 16.75 -6.57
N PHE A 32 -8.86 17.29 -7.76
CA PHE A 32 -8.42 18.67 -7.92
C PHE A 32 -9.49 19.70 -7.53
N ARG A 33 -10.78 19.37 -7.65
CA ARG A 33 -11.86 20.20 -7.07
C ARG A 33 -11.77 20.23 -5.54
N ALA A 34 -11.54 19.08 -4.90
CA ALA A 34 -11.36 19.01 -3.45
C ALA A 34 -10.11 19.78 -2.99
N VAL A 35 -9.01 19.75 -3.77
CA VAL A 35 -7.83 20.60 -3.52
C VAL A 35 -8.21 22.09 -3.57
N GLN A 36 -8.95 22.55 -4.57
CA GLN A 36 -9.40 23.94 -4.68
C GLN A 36 -10.32 24.36 -3.53
N MET A 37 -11.14 23.44 -3.04
CA MET A 37 -12.06 23.67 -1.92
C MET A 37 -11.41 23.49 -0.54
N GLN A 38 -10.14 23.05 -0.49
CA GLN A 38 -9.46 22.66 0.76
C GLN A 38 -10.25 21.61 1.56
N ASP A 39 -10.95 20.72 0.85
CA ASP A 39 -11.77 19.66 1.44
C ASP A 39 -10.90 18.44 1.75
N ASN A 40 -10.25 18.47 2.91
CA ASN A 40 -9.33 17.43 3.37
C ASN A 40 -10.00 16.07 3.58
N ASP A 41 -11.29 16.05 3.95
CA ASP A 41 -12.04 14.81 4.16
C ASP A 41 -12.26 14.09 2.82
N THR A 42 -12.69 14.84 1.81
CA THR A 42 -12.85 14.29 0.45
C THR A 42 -11.50 13.85 -0.13
N LEU A 43 -10.44 14.64 0.04
CA LEU A 43 -9.09 14.24 -0.40
C LEU A 43 -8.63 12.94 0.26
N SER A 44 -8.80 12.83 1.58
CA SER A 44 -8.43 11.63 2.35
C SER A 44 -9.24 10.40 1.95
N SER A 45 -10.45 10.57 1.40
CA SER A 45 -11.25 9.44 0.89
C SER A 45 -10.75 8.90 -0.47
N MET A 46 -10.02 9.72 -1.24
CA MET A 46 -9.61 9.42 -2.61
C MET A 46 -8.11 9.11 -2.76
N ALA A 47 -7.28 9.57 -1.82
CA ALA A 47 -5.83 9.34 -1.84
C ALA A 47 -5.33 8.67 -0.57
N VAL A 48 -4.30 7.83 -0.71
CA VAL A 48 -3.58 7.25 0.44
C VAL A 48 -2.80 8.34 1.16
N GLU A 49 -2.05 9.15 0.41
CA GLU A 49 -1.34 10.33 0.89
C GLU A 49 -1.83 11.57 0.14
N PRO A 50 -2.81 12.32 0.70
CA PRO A 50 -3.30 13.55 0.08
C PRO A 50 -2.21 14.60 -0.07
N VAL A 51 -2.02 15.07 -1.30
CA VAL A 51 -1.14 16.20 -1.63
C VAL A 51 -1.98 17.40 -2.04
N SER A 52 -1.77 18.53 -1.36
CA SER A 52 -2.36 19.81 -1.76
C SER A 52 -1.45 20.51 -2.76
N PHE A 53 -2.03 21.02 -3.83
CA PHE A 53 -1.33 21.75 -4.88
C PHE A 53 -1.83 23.18 -4.95
N VAL A 54 -0.92 24.13 -5.15
CA VAL A 54 -1.28 25.49 -5.59
C VAL A 54 -1.22 25.50 -7.11
N PHE A 55 -2.37 25.52 -7.76
CA PHE A 55 -2.47 25.40 -9.21
C PHE A 55 -3.60 26.27 -9.79
N THR A 56 -3.43 26.69 -11.04
CA THR A 56 -4.45 27.37 -11.84
C THR A 56 -5.19 26.39 -12.73
N LYS A 57 -4.46 25.40 -13.28
CA LYS A 57 -5.00 24.40 -14.20
C LYS A 57 -4.25 23.08 -14.05
N TRP A 58 -4.93 21.98 -14.32
CA TRP A 58 -4.29 20.68 -14.52
C TRP A 58 -4.82 20.04 -15.81
N GLU A 59 -4.03 19.13 -16.38
CA GLU A 59 -4.38 18.39 -17.60
C GLU A 59 -3.96 16.93 -17.50
N LEU A 60 -4.82 16.04 -18.00
CA LEU A 60 -4.49 14.63 -18.21
C LEU A 60 -3.70 14.50 -19.53
N LYS A 61 -2.44 14.04 -19.48
CA LYS A 61 -1.58 13.86 -20.66
C LYS A 61 -1.70 12.46 -21.24
N SER A 62 -1.59 11.43 -20.39
CA SER A 62 -1.68 10.04 -20.84
C SER A 62 -2.19 9.14 -19.72
N VAL A 63 -2.74 7.99 -20.11
CA VAL A 63 -3.14 6.91 -19.20
C VAL A 63 -2.35 5.68 -19.62
N GLY A 64 -1.58 5.13 -18.69
CA GLY A 64 -0.82 3.91 -18.88
C GLY A 64 -1.71 2.67 -18.85
N GLU A 65 -1.11 1.54 -19.22
CA GLU A 65 -1.79 0.25 -19.18
C GLU A 65 -2.14 -0.16 -17.75
N GLN A 66 -3.31 -0.79 -17.61
CA GLN A 66 -3.74 -1.41 -16.37
C GLN A 66 -3.01 -2.74 -16.19
N LYS A 67 -2.36 -2.89 -15.03
CA LYS A 67 -1.64 -4.10 -14.64
C LYS A 67 -2.37 -4.74 -13.47
N ALA A 68 -2.71 -6.02 -13.61
CA ALA A 68 -3.14 -6.83 -12.49
C ALA A 68 -1.89 -7.36 -11.77
N ILE A 69 -1.86 -7.18 -10.47
CA ILE A 69 -0.80 -7.67 -9.57
C ILE A 69 -1.46 -8.39 -8.39
N ASP A 70 -0.72 -9.34 -7.82
CA ASP A 70 -1.20 -10.05 -6.65
C ASP A 70 -1.36 -9.08 -5.47
N SER A 71 -2.40 -9.30 -4.66
CA SER A 71 -2.60 -8.47 -3.47
C SER A 71 -1.47 -8.70 -2.48
N ASP A 72 -0.90 -7.57 -2.06
CA ASP A 72 0.13 -7.45 -1.06
C ASP A 72 -0.39 -7.73 0.37
N TYR A 73 -1.72 -7.78 0.58
CA TYR A 73 -2.33 -8.05 1.88
C TYR A 73 -1.89 -9.38 2.49
N THR A 74 -1.94 -10.47 1.74
CA THR A 74 -1.56 -11.81 2.24
C THR A 74 -0.10 -11.84 2.68
N ALA A 75 0.78 -11.15 1.94
CA ALA A 75 2.20 -11.07 2.30
C ALA A 75 2.41 -10.28 3.60
N PHE A 76 1.74 -9.14 3.77
CA PHE A 76 1.83 -8.36 5.00
C PHE A 76 1.19 -9.06 6.20
N ALA A 77 0.06 -9.74 6.02
CA ALA A 77 -0.59 -10.52 7.06
C ALA A 77 0.31 -11.67 7.54
N GLN A 78 0.96 -12.37 6.61
CA GLN A 78 1.92 -13.42 6.95
C GLN A 78 3.14 -12.85 7.68
N ALA A 79 3.71 -11.74 7.20
CA ALA A 79 4.85 -11.08 7.85
C ALA A 79 4.52 -10.64 9.29
N TYR A 80 3.32 -10.10 9.53
CA TYR A 80 2.85 -9.78 10.87
C TYR A 80 2.78 -11.05 11.75
N ALA A 81 2.14 -12.11 11.26
CA ALA A 81 1.97 -13.37 11.99
C ALA A 81 3.32 -14.04 12.32
N ASP A 82 4.28 -14.01 11.41
CA ASP A 82 5.62 -14.58 11.60
C ASP A 82 6.40 -13.86 12.69
N VAL A 83 6.35 -12.52 12.71
CA VAL A 83 7.02 -11.71 13.73
C VAL A 83 6.31 -11.83 15.09
N GLU A 84 4.99 -11.93 15.10
CA GLU A 84 4.21 -12.19 16.32
C GLU A 84 4.56 -13.55 16.93
N LYS A 85 4.72 -14.58 16.09
CA LYS A 85 5.20 -15.90 16.51
C LYS A 85 6.60 -15.83 17.11
N GLU A 86 7.53 -15.13 16.45
CA GLU A 86 8.89 -14.95 16.96
C GLU A 86 8.91 -14.26 18.33
N LEU A 87 8.08 -13.21 18.51
CA LEU A 87 7.94 -12.54 19.80
C LEU A 87 7.42 -13.50 20.88
N ASN A 88 6.43 -14.32 20.55
CA ASN A 88 5.85 -15.28 21.48
C ASN A 88 6.84 -16.39 21.87
N GLU A 89 7.70 -16.83 20.96
CA GLU A 89 8.78 -17.80 21.25
C GLU A 89 9.91 -17.20 22.12
N LEU A 90 10.10 -15.88 22.06
CA LEU A 90 11.15 -15.19 22.80
C LEU A 90 10.74 -14.81 24.22
N LYS A 91 9.45 -14.52 24.46
CA LYS A 91 8.89 -14.22 25.81
C LYS A 91 9.37 -15.18 26.91
N PRO A 92 9.23 -16.52 26.78
CA PRO A 92 9.70 -17.43 27.82
C PRO A 92 11.22 -17.38 28.02
N LYS A 93 12.01 -17.23 26.94
CA LYS A 93 13.48 -17.14 27.03
C LYS A 93 13.94 -15.90 27.81
N VAL A 94 13.22 -14.78 27.66
CA VAL A 94 13.48 -13.55 28.43
C VAL A 94 13.15 -13.77 29.91
N LEU A 95 12.05 -14.46 30.21
CA LEU A 95 11.68 -14.81 31.59
C LEU A 95 12.73 -15.73 32.22
N ASP A 96 13.09 -16.81 31.54
CA ASP A 96 14.10 -17.76 32.02
C ASP A 96 15.46 -17.08 32.28
N SER A 97 15.85 -16.15 31.40
CA SER A 97 17.09 -15.39 31.54
C SER A 97 17.04 -14.40 32.72
N ASN A 98 15.89 -13.76 32.96
CA ASN A 98 15.66 -12.93 34.14
C ASN A 98 15.72 -13.76 35.43
N ASP A 99 15.09 -14.93 35.45
CA ASP A 99 15.08 -15.84 36.60
C ASP A 99 16.51 -16.34 36.91
N ALA A 100 17.28 -16.69 35.88
CA ALA A 100 18.68 -17.08 36.03
C ALA A 100 19.55 -15.94 36.60
N TYR A 101 19.32 -14.71 36.17
CA TYR A 101 20.01 -13.53 36.69
C TYR A 101 19.70 -13.30 38.18
N GLU A 102 18.42 -13.32 38.58
CA GLU A 102 18.05 -13.13 39.98
C GLU A 102 18.55 -14.30 40.87
N ALA A 103 18.54 -15.53 40.36
CA ALA A 103 19.14 -16.67 41.05
C ALA A 103 20.66 -16.54 41.23
N ALA A 104 21.38 -16.05 40.22
CA ALA A 104 22.82 -15.79 40.30
C ALA A 104 23.15 -14.65 41.29
N LYS A 105 22.36 -13.58 41.27
CA LYS A 105 22.48 -12.43 42.18
C LYS A 105 22.23 -12.81 43.64
N ALA A 106 21.32 -13.76 43.90
CA ALA A 106 21.07 -14.28 45.24
C ALA A 106 22.23 -15.12 45.79
N LYS A 107 23.04 -15.76 44.93
CA LYS A 107 24.21 -16.56 45.33
C LYS A 107 25.42 -15.66 45.60
N LYS A 108 25.71 -15.40 46.87
CA LYS A 108 26.90 -14.62 47.27
C LYS A 108 28.21 -15.34 46.87
N GLY A 109 29.14 -14.61 46.25
CA GLY A 109 30.53 -15.05 46.05
C GLY A 109 30.89 -15.61 44.67
N ASN A 110 29.98 -15.62 43.68
CA ASN A 110 30.29 -16.05 42.31
C ASN A 110 30.05 -14.93 41.28
N ALA A 111 30.99 -14.00 41.18
CA ALA A 111 30.92 -12.86 40.27
C ALA A 111 30.90 -13.27 38.78
N ALA A 112 31.57 -14.38 38.42
CA ALA A 112 31.60 -14.86 37.06
C ALA A 112 30.23 -15.36 36.59
N ALA A 113 29.54 -16.14 37.43
CA ALA A 113 28.18 -16.61 37.12
C ALA A 113 27.17 -15.45 37.03
N LEU A 114 27.32 -14.42 37.87
CA LEU A 114 26.48 -13.23 37.79
C LEU A 114 26.69 -12.47 36.46
N ALA A 115 27.95 -12.27 36.05
CA ALA A 115 28.28 -11.60 34.79
C ALA A 115 27.78 -12.38 33.56
N GLU A 116 27.87 -13.71 33.58
CA GLU A 116 27.34 -14.57 32.50
C GLU A 116 25.82 -14.47 32.40
N ALA A 117 25.11 -14.54 33.55
CA ALA A 117 23.66 -14.40 33.59
C ALA A 117 23.21 -12.99 33.15
N GLU A 118 23.93 -11.94 33.54
CA GLU A 118 23.66 -10.57 33.11
C GLU A 118 23.81 -10.42 31.60
N LYS A 119 24.90 -10.93 31.01
CA LYS A 119 25.12 -10.89 29.56
C LYS A 119 24.02 -11.65 28.80
N SER A 120 23.62 -12.82 29.29
CA SER A 120 22.50 -13.59 28.72
C SER A 120 21.20 -12.77 28.76
N ARG A 121 20.91 -12.16 29.91
CA ARG A 121 19.71 -11.31 30.12
C ARG A 121 19.69 -10.14 29.16
N GLU A 122 20.80 -9.42 29.06
CA GLU A 122 20.92 -8.28 28.14
C GLU A 122 20.76 -8.69 26.68
N THR A 123 21.31 -9.84 26.29
CA THR A 123 21.14 -10.38 24.94
C THR A 123 19.67 -10.67 24.64
N MET A 124 18.96 -11.35 25.55
CA MET A 124 17.54 -11.70 25.36
C MET A 124 16.65 -10.45 25.36
N ILE A 125 16.91 -9.49 26.25
CA ILE A 125 16.19 -8.21 26.27
C ILE A 125 16.45 -7.42 24.97
N GLY A 126 17.67 -7.42 24.47
CA GLY A 126 18.05 -6.79 23.20
C GLY A 126 17.25 -7.36 22.03
N GLN A 127 17.29 -8.69 21.86
CA GLN A 127 16.50 -9.40 20.85
C GLN A 127 15.00 -9.12 20.99
N TYR A 128 14.49 -9.10 22.22
CA TYR A 128 13.08 -8.84 22.47
C TYR A 128 12.65 -7.44 21.99
N LYS A 129 13.47 -6.42 22.27
CA LYS A 129 13.21 -5.06 21.78
C LYS A 129 13.26 -4.97 20.25
N GLU A 130 14.22 -5.63 19.61
CA GLU A 130 14.31 -5.68 18.15
C GLU A 130 13.08 -6.34 17.51
N VAL A 131 12.63 -7.47 18.07
CA VAL A 131 11.42 -8.16 17.59
C VAL A 131 10.18 -7.29 17.82
N GLN A 132 10.07 -6.59 18.95
CA GLN A 132 8.97 -5.64 19.19
C GLN A 132 8.93 -4.51 18.16
N GLN A 133 10.09 -3.95 17.79
CA GLN A 133 10.16 -2.91 16.75
C GLN A 133 9.73 -3.45 15.38
N ARG A 134 10.18 -4.65 15.01
CA ARG A 134 9.75 -5.31 13.78
C ARG A 134 8.25 -5.61 13.80
N LEU A 135 7.70 -6.01 14.95
CA LEU A 135 6.26 -6.28 15.07
C LEU A 135 5.45 -5.02 14.85
N GLN A 136 5.87 -3.90 15.45
CA GLN A 136 5.21 -2.61 15.26
C GLN A 136 5.24 -2.20 13.78
N LYS A 137 6.41 -2.31 13.13
CA LYS A 137 6.54 -2.01 11.70
C LYS A 137 5.62 -2.91 10.85
N ALA A 138 5.62 -4.23 11.09
CA ALA A 138 4.79 -5.17 10.35
C ALA A 138 3.29 -4.90 10.55
N LYS A 139 2.90 -4.47 11.76
CA LYS A 139 1.54 -4.03 12.06
C LYS A 139 1.16 -2.76 11.29
N ASP A 140 2.03 -1.75 11.29
CA ASP A 140 1.80 -0.50 10.58
C ASP A 140 1.69 -0.74 9.06
N ASP A 141 2.58 -1.57 8.50
CA ASP A 141 2.54 -1.95 7.09
C ASP A 141 1.21 -2.68 6.73
N LEU A 142 0.76 -3.61 7.58
CA LEU A 142 -0.51 -4.32 7.40
C LEU A 142 -1.72 -3.37 7.48
N GLU A 143 -1.76 -2.48 8.48
CA GLU A 143 -2.83 -1.50 8.63
C GLU A 143 -2.86 -0.50 7.48
N ASN A 144 -1.71 -0.09 6.95
CA ASN A 144 -1.64 0.74 5.76
C ASN A 144 -2.33 0.07 4.57
N VAL A 145 -2.02 -1.19 4.28
CA VAL A 145 -2.68 -1.93 3.19
C VAL A 145 -4.18 -2.09 3.44
N LYS A 146 -4.60 -2.37 4.68
CA LYS A 146 -6.04 -2.41 5.04
C LYS A 146 -6.74 -1.09 4.75
N VAL A 147 -6.11 0.04 5.08
CA VAL A 147 -6.64 1.37 4.78
C VAL A 147 -6.80 1.57 3.27
N VAL A 148 -5.82 1.17 2.45
CA VAL A 148 -5.92 1.25 0.99
C VAL A 148 -7.07 0.38 0.46
N ILE A 149 -7.21 -0.84 0.98
CA ILE A 149 -8.30 -1.76 0.63
C ILE A 149 -9.66 -1.15 0.99
N LYS A 150 -9.82 -0.63 2.21
CA LYS A 150 -11.07 0.02 2.68
C LYS A 150 -11.41 1.25 1.84
N LYS A 151 -10.43 2.05 1.45
CA LYS A 151 -10.66 3.18 0.53
C LYS A 151 -11.10 2.71 -0.86
N SER A 152 -10.71 1.52 -1.32
CA SER A 152 -11.07 1.00 -2.64
C SER A 152 -12.39 0.23 -2.65
N LEU A 153 -12.63 -0.66 -1.67
CA LEU A 153 -13.80 -1.54 -1.60
C LEU A 153 -14.90 -1.03 -0.66
N GLY A 154 -14.59 -0.09 0.23
CA GLY A 154 -15.50 0.50 1.21
C GLY A 154 -15.09 0.20 2.65
N GLU A 155 -15.42 1.10 3.58
CA GLU A 155 -14.99 1.07 5.00
C GLU A 155 -15.39 -0.19 5.77
N GLN A 156 -16.46 -0.87 5.34
CA GLN A 156 -16.94 -2.10 5.98
C GLN A 156 -16.24 -3.37 5.47
N THR A 157 -15.29 -3.22 4.54
CA THR A 157 -14.57 -4.37 3.96
C THR A 157 -13.45 -4.79 4.89
N GLU A 158 -13.54 -6.02 5.39
CA GLU A 158 -12.44 -6.69 6.08
C GLU A 158 -11.77 -7.68 5.13
N PRO A 159 -10.47 -7.52 4.82
CA PRO A 159 -9.78 -8.36 3.83
C PRO A 159 -9.49 -9.79 4.28
N GLU A 160 -9.63 -10.10 5.57
CA GLU A 160 -9.37 -11.42 6.14
C GLU A 160 -10.22 -12.50 5.46
N GLY A 161 -9.55 -13.52 4.89
CA GLY A 161 -10.22 -14.64 4.25
C GLY A 161 -10.83 -14.34 2.87
N ILE A 162 -10.61 -13.14 2.33
CA ILE A 162 -11.05 -12.74 0.99
C ILE A 162 -9.89 -12.82 0.00
N SER A 163 -10.12 -13.43 -1.16
CA SER A 163 -9.16 -13.39 -2.26
C SER A 163 -9.23 -12.04 -2.97
N LEU A 164 -8.12 -11.29 -2.91
CA LEU A 164 -8.00 -9.95 -3.46
C LEU A 164 -7.02 -9.91 -4.63
N LYS A 165 -7.38 -9.16 -5.68
CA LYS A 165 -6.43 -8.72 -6.71
C LYS A 165 -6.25 -7.22 -6.64
N LYS A 166 -5.01 -6.77 -6.71
CA LYS A 166 -4.70 -5.35 -6.87
C LYS A 166 -4.54 -5.07 -8.36
N GLU A 167 -5.08 -3.95 -8.79
CA GLU A 167 -4.84 -3.43 -10.12
C GLU A 167 -4.24 -2.04 -10.00
N GLU A 168 -3.21 -1.81 -10.78
CA GLU A 168 -2.49 -0.54 -10.81
C GLU A 168 -2.45 0.03 -12.23
N LYS A 169 -2.42 1.35 -12.32
CA LYS A 169 -2.05 2.05 -13.55
C LYS A 169 -1.44 3.40 -13.21
N THR A 170 -0.52 3.82 -14.06
CA THR A 170 0.11 5.13 -13.97
C THR A 170 -0.56 6.09 -14.94
N VAL A 171 -0.84 7.29 -14.48
CA VAL A 171 -1.43 8.36 -15.27
C VAL A 171 -0.48 9.54 -15.27
N VAL A 172 -0.17 10.10 -16.44
CA VAL A 172 0.65 11.31 -16.52
C VAL A 172 -0.27 12.52 -16.55
N ILE A 173 -0.06 13.44 -15.62
CA ILE A 173 -0.75 14.72 -15.58
C ILE A 173 0.25 15.87 -15.67
N ASN A 174 -0.22 17.02 -16.12
CA ASN A 174 0.48 18.28 -16.01
C ASN A 174 -0.28 19.18 -15.04
N ILE A 175 0.43 19.83 -14.12
CA ILE A 175 -0.12 20.81 -13.18
C ILE A 175 0.55 22.15 -13.46
N VAL A 176 -0.25 23.17 -13.77
CA VAL A 176 0.20 24.55 -13.98
C VAL A 176 -0.01 25.34 -12.70
N GLY A 177 1.09 25.68 -12.02
CA GLY A 177 1.10 26.48 -10.81
C GLY A 177 1.83 27.82 -10.97
N PRO A 178 1.99 28.58 -9.87
CA PRO A 178 2.65 29.88 -9.88
C PRO A 178 4.12 29.82 -10.33
N THR A 179 4.78 28.69 -10.09
CA THR A 179 6.21 28.47 -10.40
C THR A 179 6.43 27.85 -11.78
N GLY A 180 5.37 27.61 -12.55
CA GLY A 180 5.43 26.99 -13.87
C GLY A 180 4.57 25.74 -13.99
N ALA A 181 4.73 25.05 -15.11
CA ALA A 181 4.06 23.78 -15.39
C ALA A 181 4.98 22.62 -15.05
N LYS A 182 4.46 21.63 -14.34
CA LYS A 182 5.18 20.41 -13.94
C LYS A 182 4.38 19.17 -14.30
N ASP A 183 5.08 18.13 -14.75
CA ASP A 183 4.46 16.84 -15.03
C ASP A 183 4.60 15.90 -13.84
N TYR A 184 3.57 15.09 -13.60
CA TYR A 184 3.53 14.11 -12.52
C TYR A 184 3.05 12.77 -13.03
N ASN A 185 3.69 11.70 -12.56
CA ASN A 185 3.12 10.37 -12.54
C ASN A 185 2.18 10.26 -11.35
N VAL A 186 0.90 10.01 -11.61
CA VAL A 186 -0.09 9.66 -10.60
C VAL A 186 -0.28 8.16 -10.64
N ILE A 187 0.09 7.48 -9.56
CA ILE A 187 -0.15 6.04 -9.44
C ILE A 187 -1.55 5.85 -8.89
N LEU A 188 -2.39 5.18 -9.67
CA LEU A 188 -3.73 4.80 -9.29
C LEU A 188 -3.75 3.31 -8.97
N CYS A 189 -4.42 2.95 -7.89
CA CYS A 189 -4.66 1.56 -7.56
C CYS A 189 -6.13 1.30 -7.24
N ARG A 190 -6.53 0.04 -7.35
CA ARG A 190 -7.77 -0.47 -6.77
C ARG A 190 -7.60 -1.92 -6.34
N TYR A 191 -8.40 -2.32 -5.36
CA TYR A 191 -8.52 -3.72 -4.96
C TYR A 191 -9.85 -4.26 -5.47
N ASN A 192 -9.83 -5.50 -5.96
CA ASN A 192 -11.01 -6.22 -6.39
C ASN A 192 -11.10 -7.53 -5.62
N ILE A 193 -12.32 -7.90 -5.22
CA ILE A 193 -12.60 -9.25 -4.73
C ILE A 193 -12.65 -10.17 -5.95
N GLU A 194 -11.88 -11.26 -5.94
CA GLU A 194 -11.92 -12.23 -7.04
C GLU A 194 -13.35 -12.74 -7.26
N ASN A 195 -13.84 -12.64 -8.51
CA ASN A 195 -15.21 -12.99 -8.89
C ASN A 195 -16.32 -12.23 -8.12
N GLY A 196 -15.99 -11.08 -7.52
CA GLY A 196 -16.90 -10.32 -6.67
C GLY A 196 -16.93 -8.83 -7.02
N GLN A 197 -16.97 -8.00 -5.98
CA GLN A 197 -17.03 -6.55 -6.11
C GLN A 197 -15.72 -5.98 -6.70
N MET A 198 -15.86 -5.11 -7.69
CA MET A 198 -14.76 -4.27 -8.17
C MET A 198 -14.62 -3.03 -7.29
N GLY A 199 -13.40 -2.75 -6.86
CA GLY A 199 -13.11 -1.52 -6.12
C GLY A 199 -13.12 -0.29 -7.00
N ARG A 200 -13.26 0.86 -6.34
CA ARG A 200 -13.03 2.16 -6.97
C ARG A 200 -11.53 2.43 -7.06
N TRP A 201 -11.14 3.13 -8.11
CA TRP A 201 -9.81 3.68 -8.24
C TRP A 201 -9.56 4.75 -7.18
N ILE A 202 -8.39 4.70 -6.56
CA ILE A 202 -7.87 5.68 -5.62
C ILE A 202 -6.46 6.08 -6.04
N ILE A 203 -6.00 7.22 -5.54
CA ILE A 203 -4.66 7.74 -5.78
C ILE A 203 -3.73 7.17 -4.71
N GLU A 204 -2.75 6.39 -5.14
CA GLU A 204 -1.73 5.87 -4.24
C GLU A 204 -0.69 6.94 -3.95
N LYS A 205 -0.17 7.62 -4.98
CA LYS A 205 0.82 8.69 -4.84
C LYS A 205 0.97 9.56 -6.09
N PHE A 206 1.60 10.72 -5.89
CA PHE A 206 2.06 11.63 -6.94
C PHE A 206 3.59 11.65 -6.98
N GLU A 207 4.19 11.50 -8.16
CA GLU A 207 5.64 11.55 -8.36
C GLU A 207 5.97 12.58 -9.46
N GLU A 208 6.75 13.60 -9.14
CA GLU A 208 7.18 14.62 -10.12
C GLU A 208 8.11 13.99 -11.16
N ILE A 209 7.82 14.24 -12.44
CA ILE A 209 8.69 13.85 -13.56
C ILE A 209 9.77 14.93 -13.69
N LYS A 210 11.00 14.56 -13.37
CA LYS A 210 12.18 15.44 -13.49
C LYS A 210 12.71 15.51 -14.91
#